data_AF-A0A2P2I8G4-F1
#
_entry.id   AF-A0A2P2I8G4-F1
#
_cell.length_a   1.000
_cell.length_b   1.000
_cell.length_c   1.000
_cell.angle_alpha   90.00
_cell.angle_beta   90.00
_cell.angle_gamma   90.00
#
_symmetry.space_group_name_H-M   'P 1'
#
loop_
_entity.id
_entity.type
_entity.pdbx_description
1 polymer ?
#
loop_
_entity_poly.entity_id
_entity_poly.type
_entity_poly.pdbx_seq_one_letter_code
_entity_poly.pdbx_strand_id
1 'polypeptide(L)'
;ETEKLCQDIVEWMEEIEAKATEQGVLFSDLSEKRGALEKYRIIIRDIAVHHDMIDRLASKKIDDDTSQAEVDTCITRYEALKSQVAKNIKILEGYVKHHDTYYQAYMDATEWLRKINLEIQQSSDSHGHKEQVQAKQIKQQALMDKLPEGEVLIKKSNELNKNLMNTTSEEGKETLATEVDSLRQDWNELQESNSEALRTVQKCLKAWDDFQESFDALQSWLSEFQKQIDNEPKDPTPEDLDNWKLLLEQANNQKTRLDVLSERCEVLMEYSGHSPIR
;
A
#
# COMPACT_ATOMS: atom_id res chain seq x y z
N GLU A 1 7.28 -64.45 -16.03
CA GLU A 1 6.72 -63.28 -16.77
C GLU A 1 5.97 -62.34 -15.84
N THR A 2 5.14 -62.86 -14.93
CA THR A 2 4.52 -62.13 -13.80
C THR A 2 5.55 -61.56 -12.82
N GLU A 3 6.53 -62.35 -12.37
CA GLU A 3 7.61 -61.88 -11.48
C GLU A 3 8.39 -60.70 -12.08
N LYS A 4 8.78 -60.81 -13.35
CA LYS A 4 9.50 -59.74 -14.05
C LYS A 4 8.67 -58.45 -14.13
N LEU A 5 7.39 -58.56 -14.48
CA LEU A 5 6.48 -57.41 -14.54
C LEU A 5 6.29 -56.78 -13.15
N CYS A 6 6.21 -57.59 -12.08
CA CYS A 6 6.15 -57.10 -10.70
C CYS A 6 7.43 -56.36 -10.31
N GLN A 7 8.59 -56.92 -10.65
CA GLN A 7 9.90 -56.32 -10.39
C GLN A 7 10.06 -54.96 -11.10
N ASP A 8 9.72 -54.90 -12.40
CA ASP A 8 9.78 -53.66 -13.18
C ASP A 8 8.89 -52.55 -12.57
N ILE A 9 7.71 -52.91 -12.05
CA ILE A 9 6.79 -51.96 -11.39
C ILE A 9 7.30 -51.53 -10.01
N VAL A 10 7.90 -52.44 -9.24
CA VAL A 10 8.48 -52.12 -7.92
C VAL A 10 9.65 -51.16 -8.07
N GLU A 11 10.56 -51.40 -9.03
CA GLU A 11 11.69 -50.50 -9.33
C GLU A 11 11.19 -49.10 -9.73
N TRP A 12 10.14 -49.03 -10.56
CA TRP A 12 9.53 -47.76 -10.92
C TRP A 12 8.85 -47.07 -9.72
N MET A 13 8.14 -47.81 -8.86
CA MET A 13 7.53 -47.24 -7.66
C MET A 13 8.58 -46.65 -6.72
N GLU A 14 9.73 -47.29 -6.56
CA GLU A 14 10.86 -46.77 -5.78
C GLU A 14 11.39 -45.46 -6.37
N GLU A 15 11.48 -45.34 -7.70
CA GLU A 15 11.87 -44.11 -8.37
C GLU A 15 10.87 -42.97 -8.12
N ILE A 16 9.57 -43.26 -8.20
CA ILE A 16 8.51 -42.27 -7.93
C ILE A 16 8.47 -41.87 -6.46
N GLU A 17 8.61 -42.82 -5.54
CA GLU A 17 8.69 -42.57 -4.10
C GLU A 17 9.89 -41.68 -3.76
N ALA A 18 11.05 -41.92 -4.38
CA ALA A 18 12.22 -41.06 -4.24
C ALA A 18 11.97 -39.63 -4.74
N LYS A 19 11.21 -39.47 -5.84
CA LYS A 19 10.79 -38.17 -6.37
C LYS A 19 9.74 -37.47 -5.49
N ALA A 20 8.87 -38.24 -4.81
CA ALA A 20 7.78 -37.78 -3.95
C ALA A 20 8.18 -37.61 -2.47
N THR A 21 9.45 -37.30 -2.19
CA THR A 21 10.02 -37.18 -0.84
C THR A 21 9.64 -35.92 -0.08
N GLU A 22 9.07 -34.91 -0.74
CA GLU A 22 8.77 -33.58 -0.16
C GLU A 22 7.53 -33.55 0.74
N GLN A 23 7.13 -34.68 1.32
CA GLN A 23 5.92 -34.75 2.14
C GLN A 23 6.06 -33.87 3.39
N GLY A 24 5.17 -32.87 3.52
CA GLY A 24 5.17 -31.96 4.67
C GLY A 24 6.26 -30.89 4.63
N VAL A 25 7.01 -30.76 3.53
CA VAL A 25 7.97 -29.67 3.34
C VAL A 25 7.21 -28.35 3.23
N LEU A 26 7.63 -27.37 4.02
CA LEU A 26 7.20 -26.00 3.91
C LEU A 26 8.18 -25.25 3.02
N PHE A 27 7.65 -24.40 2.16
CA PHE A 27 8.41 -23.62 1.18
C PHE A 27 8.46 -22.15 1.61
N SER A 28 9.50 -21.44 1.19
CA SER A 28 9.74 -20.05 1.58
C SER A 28 8.82 -19.09 0.82
N ASP A 29 8.68 -19.28 -0.48
CA ASP A 29 7.98 -18.34 -1.37
C ASP A 29 6.89 -19.00 -2.24
N LEU A 30 6.17 -18.18 -3.00
CA LEU A 30 5.11 -18.62 -3.90
C LEU A 30 5.66 -19.39 -5.12
N SER A 31 6.84 -19.04 -5.61
CA SER A 31 7.49 -19.67 -6.77
C SER A 31 7.86 -21.11 -6.45
N GLU A 32 8.49 -21.36 -5.29
CA GLU A 32 8.81 -22.68 -4.77
C GLU A 32 7.55 -23.54 -4.58
N LYS A 33 6.50 -22.98 -3.96
CA LYS A 33 5.22 -23.69 -3.78
C LYS A 33 4.61 -24.12 -5.13
N ARG A 34 4.67 -23.25 -6.15
CA ARG A 34 4.20 -23.56 -7.51
C ARG A 34 5.08 -24.60 -8.20
N GLY A 35 6.39 -24.50 -8.05
CA GLY A 35 7.34 -25.48 -8.59
C GLY A 35 7.11 -26.88 -8.03
N ALA A 36 6.95 -26.98 -6.70
CA ALA A 36 6.60 -28.23 -6.03
C ALA A 36 5.26 -28.79 -6.54
N LEU A 37 4.23 -27.95 -6.64
CA LEU A 37 2.93 -28.38 -7.16
C LEU A 37 3.03 -28.93 -8.59
N GLU A 38 3.78 -28.29 -9.48
CA GLU A 38 3.95 -28.80 -10.85
C GLU A 38 4.75 -30.10 -10.89
N LYS A 39 5.77 -30.25 -10.04
CA LYS A 39 6.50 -31.52 -9.89
C LYS A 39 5.55 -32.66 -9.51
N TYR A 40 4.69 -32.47 -8.51
CA TYR A 40 3.70 -33.48 -8.13
C TYR A 40 2.63 -33.73 -9.22
N ARG A 41 2.27 -32.71 -10.01
CA ARG A 41 1.39 -32.87 -11.18
C ARG A 41 2.02 -33.70 -12.29
N ILE A 42 3.34 -33.65 -12.46
CA ILE A 42 4.06 -34.55 -13.37
C ILE A 42 4.02 -35.97 -12.82
N ILE A 43 4.34 -36.15 -11.53
CA ILE A 43 4.33 -37.47 -10.89
C ILE A 43 2.96 -38.16 -11.02
N ILE A 44 1.83 -37.46 -10.80
CA ILE A 44 0.51 -38.09 -10.93
C ILE A 44 0.17 -38.46 -12.38
N ARG A 45 0.69 -37.73 -13.38
CA ARG A 45 0.57 -38.12 -14.80
C ARG A 45 1.37 -39.38 -15.08
N ASP A 46 2.60 -39.47 -14.56
CA ASP A 46 3.44 -40.68 -14.69
C ASP A 46 2.76 -41.91 -14.05
N ILE A 47 2.17 -41.72 -12.86
CA ILE A 47 1.38 -42.76 -12.17
C ILE A 47 0.18 -43.22 -13.01
N ALA A 48 -0.49 -42.29 -13.68
CA ALA A 48 -1.62 -42.60 -14.55
C ALA A 48 -1.19 -43.40 -15.81
N VAL A 49 -0.02 -43.10 -16.38
CA VAL A 49 0.53 -43.86 -17.53
C VAL A 49 0.85 -45.30 -17.14
N HIS A 50 1.29 -45.55 -15.90
CA HIS A 50 1.63 -46.90 -15.42
C HIS A 50 0.41 -47.70 -14.91
N HIS A 51 -0.78 -47.09 -14.89
CA HIS A 51 -2.02 -47.74 -14.46
C HIS A 51 -2.36 -48.97 -15.31
N ASP A 52 -2.19 -48.89 -16.64
CA ASP A 52 -2.47 -50.01 -17.55
C ASP A 52 -1.59 -51.24 -17.28
N MET A 53 -0.36 -51.04 -16.79
CA MET A 53 0.53 -52.14 -16.40
C MET A 53 0.07 -52.81 -15.10
N ILE A 54 -0.44 -52.02 -14.15
CA ILE A 54 -1.04 -52.51 -12.90
C ILE A 54 -2.31 -53.31 -13.21
N ASP A 55 -3.19 -52.82 -14.08
CA ASP A 55 -4.42 -53.50 -14.49
C ASP A 55 -4.12 -54.86 -15.16
N ARG A 56 -3.08 -54.92 -15.99
CA ARG A 56 -2.59 -56.16 -16.59
C ARG A 56 -2.11 -57.15 -15.53
N LEU A 57 -1.39 -56.68 -14.52
CA LEU A 57 -0.95 -57.50 -13.38
C LEU A 57 -2.13 -58.04 -12.58
N ALA A 58 -3.12 -57.18 -12.29
CA ALA A 58 -4.32 -57.54 -11.55
C ALA A 58 -5.23 -58.55 -12.29
N SER A 59 -5.25 -58.50 -13.62
CA SER A 59 -6.07 -59.41 -14.45
C SER A 59 -5.49 -60.83 -14.62
N LYS A 60 -4.22 -61.04 -14.25
CA LYS A 60 -3.51 -62.30 -14.49
C LYS A 60 -3.81 -63.27 -13.34
N LYS A 61 -4.44 -64.42 -13.65
CA LYS A 61 -4.67 -65.49 -12.66
C LYS A 61 -3.34 -66.17 -12.30
N ILE A 62 -3.03 -66.25 -11.00
CA ILE A 62 -1.82 -66.88 -10.47
C ILE A 62 -2.24 -68.08 -9.64
N ASP A 63 -1.76 -69.27 -10.01
CA ASP A 63 -2.13 -70.54 -9.35
C ASP A 63 -1.27 -70.83 -8.09
N ASP A 64 -0.24 -70.03 -7.83
CA ASP A 64 0.64 -70.11 -6.65
C ASP A 64 0.30 -69.01 -5.63
N ASP A 65 -0.09 -69.41 -4.42
CA ASP A 65 -0.48 -68.50 -3.33
C ASP A 65 0.64 -67.52 -2.94
N THR A 66 1.91 -67.93 -3.02
CA THR A 66 3.06 -67.06 -2.68
C THR A 66 3.19 -65.94 -3.71
N SER A 67 3.13 -66.29 -4.99
CA SER A 67 3.18 -65.34 -6.11
C SER A 67 1.96 -64.42 -6.16
N GLN A 68 0.78 -64.88 -5.73
CA GLN A 68 -0.42 -64.03 -5.65
C GLN A 68 -0.29 -62.96 -4.55
N ALA A 69 0.26 -63.32 -3.38
CA ALA A 69 0.46 -62.37 -2.28
C ALA A 69 1.46 -61.25 -2.64
N GLU A 70 2.48 -61.55 -3.46
CA GLU A 70 3.42 -60.54 -3.97
C GLU A 70 2.76 -59.53 -4.91
N VAL A 71 1.87 -60.01 -5.80
CA VAL A 71 1.09 -59.14 -6.70
C VAL A 71 0.12 -58.26 -5.91
N ASP A 72 -0.58 -58.81 -4.92
CA ASP A 72 -1.50 -58.06 -4.07
C ASP A 72 -0.75 -56.97 -3.27
N THR A 73 0.46 -57.27 -2.80
CA THR A 73 1.34 -56.32 -2.12
C THR A 73 1.77 -55.18 -3.05
N CYS A 74 2.13 -55.52 -4.30
CA CYS A 74 2.51 -54.55 -5.32
C CYS A 74 1.36 -53.58 -5.67
N ILE A 75 0.15 -54.12 -5.88
CA ILE A 75 -1.06 -53.32 -6.14
C ILE A 75 -1.38 -52.41 -4.95
N THR A 76 -1.29 -52.94 -3.72
CA THR A 76 -1.54 -52.16 -2.50
C THR A 76 -0.56 -51.00 -2.35
N ARG A 77 0.74 -51.23 -2.64
CA ARG A 77 1.77 -50.19 -2.61
C ARG A 77 1.50 -49.11 -3.66
N TYR A 78 1.12 -49.50 -4.87
CA TYR A 78 0.76 -48.57 -5.95
C TYR A 78 -0.41 -47.66 -5.56
N GLU A 79 -1.51 -48.23 -5.03
CA GLU A 79 -2.67 -47.44 -4.62
C GLU A 79 -2.35 -46.52 -3.44
N ALA A 80 -1.51 -46.96 -2.50
CA ALA A 80 -1.02 -46.13 -1.41
C ALA A 80 -0.19 -44.94 -1.93
N LEU A 81 0.73 -45.18 -2.87
CA LEU A 81 1.55 -44.15 -3.50
C LEU A 81 0.69 -43.13 -4.26
N LYS A 82 -0.24 -43.60 -5.09
CA LYS A 82 -1.19 -42.77 -5.84
C LYS A 82 -2.03 -41.89 -4.91
N SER A 83 -2.56 -42.47 -3.83
CA SER A 83 -3.33 -41.76 -2.81
C SER A 83 -2.48 -40.70 -2.10
N GLN A 84 -1.24 -41.03 -1.77
CA GLN A 84 -0.31 -40.13 -1.10
C GLN A 84 0.07 -38.92 -1.99
N VAL A 85 0.38 -39.16 -3.27
CA VAL A 85 0.65 -38.10 -4.25
C VAL A 85 -0.57 -37.21 -4.43
N ALA A 86 -1.78 -37.77 -4.58
CA ALA A 86 -3.01 -37.00 -4.70
C ALA A 86 -3.27 -36.12 -3.46
N LYS A 87 -3.01 -36.64 -2.26
CA LYS A 87 -3.10 -35.87 -1.01
C LYS A 87 -2.10 -34.71 -0.99
N ASN A 88 -0.85 -34.93 -1.39
CA ASN A 88 0.17 -33.90 -1.43
C ASN A 88 -0.19 -32.78 -2.43
N ILE A 89 -0.70 -33.14 -3.62
CA ILE A 89 -1.21 -32.17 -4.59
C ILE A 89 -2.28 -31.29 -3.95
N LYS A 90 -3.28 -31.88 -3.29
CA LYS A 90 -4.38 -31.11 -2.67
C LYS A 90 -3.88 -30.15 -1.58
N ILE A 91 -2.88 -30.55 -0.80
CA ILE A 91 -2.25 -29.69 0.21
C ILE A 91 -1.51 -28.53 -0.46
N LEU A 92 -0.68 -28.83 -1.47
CA LEU A 92 0.10 -27.83 -2.20
C LEU A 92 -0.80 -26.83 -2.94
N GLU A 93 -1.92 -27.28 -3.53
CA GLU A 93 -2.93 -26.40 -4.12
C GLU A 93 -3.51 -25.42 -3.09
N GLY A 94 -3.75 -25.89 -1.86
CA GLY A 94 -4.14 -25.04 -0.74
C GLY A 94 -3.06 -24.00 -0.40
N TYR A 95 -1.80 -24.43 -0.28
CA TYR A 95 -0.68 -23.53 0.04
C TYR A 95 -0.46 -22.47 -1.03
N VAL A 96 -0.47 -22.86 -2.32
CA VAL A 96 -0.38 -21.94 -3.45
C VAL A 96 -1.54 -20.97 -3.44
N LYS A 97 -2.78 -21.44 -3.26
CA LYS A 97 -3.97 -20.58 -3.22
C LYS A 97 -3.92 -19.57 -2.08
N HIS A 98 -3.53 -19.98 -0.87
CA HIS A 98 -3.40 -19.08 0.27
C HIS A 98 -2.33 -18.01 0.01
N HIS A 99 -1.18 -18.42 -0.51
CA HIS A 99 -0.10 -17.49 -0.83
C HIS A 99 -0.52 -16.54 -1.96
N ASP A 100 -1.14 -17.03 -3.04
CA ASP A 100 -1.67 -16.19 -4.12
C ASP A 100 -2.68 -15.16 -3.60
N THR A 101 -3.59 -15.57 -2.73
CA THR A 101 -4.60 -14.67 -2.17
C THR A 101 -3.96 -13.57 -1.31
N TYR A 102 -2.96 -13.93 -0.50
CA TYR A 102 -2.16 -12.97 0.26
C TYR A 102 -1.39 -12.01 -0.67
N TYR A 103 -0.67 -12.55 -1.66
CA TYR A 103 0.14 -11.77 -2.58
C TYR A 103 -0.69 -10.74 -3.34
N GLN A 104 -1.89 -11.10 -3.81
CA GLN A 104 -2.81 -10.15 -4.42
C GLN A 104 -3.25 -9.05 -3.43
N ALA A 105 -3.63 -9.42 -2.20
CA ALA A 105 -4.03 -8.43 -1.19
C ALA A 105 -2.88 -7.50 -0.78
N TYR A 106 -1.65 -8.02 -0.73
CA TYR A 106 -0.43 -7.24 -0.48
C TYR A 106 -0.19 -6.25 -1.63
N MET A 107 -0.25 -6.70 -2.88
CA MET A 107 -0.11 -5.84 -4.06
C MET A 107 -1.21 -4.76 -4.14
N ASP A 108 -2.46 -5.10 -3.84
CA ASP A 108 -3.57 -4.15 -3.78
C ASP A 108 -3.29 -3.04 -2.75
N ALA A 109 -2.81 -3.41 -1.56
CA ALA A 109 -2.48 -2.47 -0.50
C ALA A 109 -1.28 -1.57 -0.87
N THR A 110 -0.20 -2.15 -1.40
CA THR A 110 0.99 -1.40 -1.83
C THR A 110 0.67 -0.43 -2.96
N GLU A 111 -0.11 -0.85 -3.96
CA GLU A 111 -0.49 0.03 -5.07
C GLU A 111 -1.41 1.17 -4.60
N TRP A 112 -2.34 0.87 -3.69
CA TRP A 112 -3.17 1.90 -3.07
C TRP A 112 -2.33 2.92 -2.32
N LEU A 113 -1.40 2.47 -1.46
CA LEU A 113 -0.47 3.33 -0.73
C LEU A 113 0.33 4.21 -1.69
N ARG A 114 0.93 3.63 -2.72
CA ARG A 114 1.71 4.34 -3.74
C ARG A 114 0.89 5.43 -4.43
N LYS A 115 -0.34 5.11 -4.83
CA LYS A 115 -1.23 6.07 -5.49
C LYS A 115 -1.61 7.24 -4.58
N ILE A 116 -1.99 6.96 -3.35
CA ILE A 116 -2.39 8.02 -2.41
C ILE A 116 -1.18 8.88 -2.02
N ASN A 117 -0.01 8.28 -1.80
CA ASN A 117 1.21 9.03 -1.52
C ASN A 117 1.57 9.99 -2.67
N LEU A 118 1.43 9.55 -3.92
CA LEU A 118 1.59 10.42 -5.08
C LEU A 118 0.55 11.57 -5.12
N GLU A 119 -0.71 11.30 -4.77
CA GLU A 119 -1.75 12.35 -4.70
C GLU A 119 -1.44 13.38 -3.59
N ILE A 120 -0.92 12.94 -2.44
CA ILE A 120 -0.46 13.80 -1.34
C ILE A 120 0.71 14.67 -1.80
N GLN A 121 1.76 14.07 -2.39
CA GLN A 121 2.94 14.78 -2.87
C GLN A 121 2.60 15.87 -3.90
N GLN A 122 1.63 15.62 -4.77
CA GLN A 122 1.16 16.61 -5.76
C GLN A 122 0.40 17.79 -5.15
N SER A 123 0.01 17.71 -3.88
CA SER A 123 -0.78 18.74 -3.20
C SER A 123 -0.19 19.18 -1.88
N SER A 124 1.05 18.79 -1.57
CA SER A 124 1.71 19.10 -0.29
C SER A 124 2.34 20.49 -0.23
N ASP A 125 2.58 21.12 -1.38
CA ASP A 125 3.08 22.48 -1.44
C ASP A 125 1.98 23.52 -1.16
N SER A 126 2.39 24.70 -0.69
CA SER A 126 1.48 25.82 -0.44
C SER A 126 1.72 27.01 -1.38
N HIS A 127 2.33 26.73 -2.52
CA HIS A 127 2.62 27.71 -3.55
C HIS A 127 1.37 28.13 -4.32
N GLY A 128 1.32 29.41 -4.70
CA GLY A 128 0.27 29.99 -5.54
C GLY A 128 -0.62 30.99 -4.80
N HIS A 129 -1.63 31.48 -5.52
CA HIS A 129 -2.63 32.39 -4.97
C HIS A 129 -3.55 31.67 -3.97
N LYS A 130 -4.18 32.44 -3.07
CA LYS A 130 -5.09 31.95 -2.04
C LYS A 130 -6.09 30.88 -2.53
N GLU A 131 -6.76 31.12 -3.65
CA GLU A 131 -7.72 30.17 -4.24
C GLU A 131 -7.09 28.82 -4.62
N GLN A 132 -5.86 28.83 -5.12
CA GLN A 132 -5.12 27.61 -5.47
C GLN A 132 -4.72 26.84 -4.22
N VAL A 133 -4.29 27.54 -3.17
CA VAL A 133 -3.95 26.95 -1.87
C VAL A 133 -5.21 26.36 -1.21
N GLN A 134 -6.36 27.02 -1.32
CA GLN A 134 -7.66 26.48 -0.86
C GLN A 134 -8.05 25.21 -1.63
N ALA A 135 -7.87 25.18 -2.95
CA ALA A 135 -8.12 23.99 -3.75
C ALA A 135 -7.24 22.81 -3.31
N LYS A 136 -5.98 23.05 -2.96
CA LYS A 136 -5.07 22.03 -2.39
C LYS A 136 -5.56 21.54 -1.03
N GLN A 137 -6.03 22.42 -0.15
CA GLN A 137 -6.62 22.06 1.13
C GLN A 137 -7.81 21.12 0.96
N ILE A 138 -8.74 21.44 0.05
CA ILE A 138 -9.91 20.61 -0.26
C ILE A 138 -9.47 19.23 -0.76
N LYS A 139 -8.46 19.18 -1.64
CA LYS A 139 -7.91 17.92 -2.15
C LYS A 139 -7.31 17.07 -1.02
N GLN A 140 -6.48 17.65 -0.14
CA GLN A 140 -5.90 16.94 1.00
C GLN A 140 -6.97 16.43 1.98
N GLN A 141 -8.02 17.23 2.22
CA GLN A 141 -9.13 16.81 3.07
C GLN A 141 -9.89 15.64 2.44
N ALA A 142 -10.11 15.64 1.12
CA ALA A 142 -10.71 14.52 0.41
C ALA A 142 -9.82 13.26 0.42
N LEU A 143 -8.49 13.40 0.54
CA LEU A 143 -7.59 12.26 0.73
C LEU A 143 -7.74 11.63 2.11
N MET A 144 -8.05 12.42 3.15
CA MET A 144 -8.37 11.89 4.48
C MET A 144 -9.59 10.96 4.45
N ASP A 145 -10.58 11.30 3.63
CA ASP A 145 -11.81 10.50 3.49
C ASP A 145 -11.55 9.14 2.83
N LYS A 146 -10.41 8.98 2.13
CA LYS A 146 -9.98 7.71 1.53
C LYS A 146 -9.23 6.82 2.51
N LEU A 147 -8.65 7.34 3.60
CA LEU A 147 -7.84 6.56 4.54
C LEU A 147 -8.55 5.28 5.06
N PRO A 148 -9.85 5.29 5.38
CA PRO A 148 -10.54 4.07 5.81
C PRO A 148 -10.47 2.92 4.78
N GLU A 149 -10.41 3.22 3.47
CA GLU A 149 -10.25 2.22 2.42
C GLU A 149 -8.88 1.53 2.52
N GLY A 150 -7.81 2.31 2.68
CA GLY A 150 -6.46 1.79 2.85
C GLY A 150 -6.30 0.95 4.12
N GLU A 151 -6.95 1.37 5.22
CA GLU A 151 -6.96 0.59 6.47
C GLU A 151 -7.60 -0.80 6.27
N VAL A 152 -8.68 -0.90 5.49
CA VAL A 152 -9.31 -2.18 5.16
C VAL A 152 -8.38 -3.06 4.31
N LEU A 153 -7.70 -2.49 3.31
CA LEU A 153 -6.75 -3.23 2.47
C LEU A 153 -5.58 -3.79 3.29
N ILE A 154 -4.98 -2.97 4.16
CA ILE A 154 -3.87 -3.38 5.03
C ILE A 154 -4.34 -4.45 6.03
N LYS A 155 -5.52 -4.28 6.64
CA LYS A 155 -6.10 -5.30 7.55
C LYS A 155 -6.29 -6.64 6.86
N LYS A 156 -6.87 -6.64 5.65
CA LYS A 156 -7.06 -7.84 4.84
C LYS A 156 -5.72 -8.52 4.54
N SER A 157 -4.71 -7.77 4.11
CA SER A 157 -3.36 -8.29 3.85
C SER A 157 -2.77 -8.94 5.11
N ASN A 158 -2.85 -8.25 6.25
CA ASN A 158 -2.32 -8.73 7.54
C ASN A 158 -3.03 -10.00 8.05
N GLU A 159 -4.34 -10.11 7.86
CA GLU A 159 -5.11 -11.32 8.21
C GLU A 159 -4.70 -12.52 7.35
N LEU A 160 -4.54 -12.32 6.04
CA LEU A 160 -4.08 -13.35 5.13
C LEU A 160 -2.64 -13.77 5.42
N ASN A 161 -1.77 -12.82 5.75
CA ASN A 161 -0.39 -13.06 6.17
C ASN A 161 -0.33 -13.99 7.40
N LYS A 162 -1.10 -13.69 8.46
CA LYS A 162 -1.18 -14.52 9.67
C LYS A 162 -1.58 -15.97 9.37
N ASN A 163 -2.52 -16.17 8.44
CA ASN A 163 -2.92 -17.50 8.02
C ASN A 163 -1.82 -18.21 7.22
N LEU A 164 -1.14 -17.47 6.34
CA LEU A 164 -0.07 -17.97 5.49
C LEU A 164 1.15 -18.44 6.28
N MET A 165 1.48 -17.77 7.40
CA MET A 165 2.60 -18.12 8.29
C MET A 165 2.58 -19.60 8.72
N ASN A 166 1.40 -20.20 8.89
CA ASN A 166 1.26 -21.61 9.30
C ASN A 166 1.62 -22.62 8.18
N THR A 167 1.81 -22.15 6.95
CA THR A 167 2.00 -22.97 5.74
C THR A 167 3.25 -22.57 4.96
N THR A 168 4.19 -21.89 5.62
CA THR A 168 5.40 -21.31 5.04
C THR A 168 6.60 -21.67 5.91
N SER A 169 7.77 -21.87 5.29
CA SER A 169 9.01 -22.16 6.02
C SER A 169 9.44 -20.98 6.89
N GLU A 170 10.39 -21.19 7.81
CA GLU A 170 10.84 -20.11 8.71
C GLU A 170 11.43 -18.91 7.96
N GLU A 171 12.26 -19.17 6.94
CA GLU A 171 12.80 -18.14 6.04
C GLU A 171 11.69 -17.35 5.32
N GLY A 172 10.65 -18.05 4.85
CA GLY A 172 9.50 -17.39 4.25
C GLY A 172 8.70 -16.57 5.26
N LYS A 173 8.61 -17.00 6.52
CA LYS A 173 7.95 -16.21 7.58
C LYS A 173 8.70 -14.91 7.87
N GLU A 174 10.03 -14.92 7.86
CA GLU A 174 10.83 -13.69 8.02
C GLU A 174 10.56 -12.70 6.86
N THR A 175 10.47 -13.21 5.64
CA THR A 175 10.10 -12.41 4.46
C THR A 175 8.70 -11.82 4.62
N LEU A 176 7.71 -12.66 4.96
CA LEU A 176 6.33 -12.26 5.18
C LEU A 176 6.17 -11.25 6.34
N ALA A 177 7.00 -11.34 7.39
CA ALA A 177 7.02 -10.38 8.48
C ALA A 177 7.56 -9.03 8.02
N THR A 178 8.65 -9.04 7.22
CA THR A 178 9.24 -7.84 6.64
C THR A 178 8.25 -7.10 5.74
N GLU A 179 7.48 -7.82 4.93
CA GLU A 179 6.43 -7.25 4.09
C GLU A 179 5.33 -6.55 4.91
N VAL A 180 4.89 -7.16 6.02
CA VAL A 180 3.91 -6.54 6.94
C VAL A 180 4.49 -5.30 7.61
N ASP A 181 5.76 -5.35 8.04
CA ASP A 181 6.44 -4.21 8.63
C ASP A 181 6.60 -3.07 7.62
N SER A 182 6.92 -3.37 6.36
CA SER A 182 6.98 -2.39 5.27
C SER A 182 5.63 -1.71 5.06
N LEU A 183 4.52 -2.47 4.94
CA LEU A 183 3.18 -1.89 4.80
C LEU A 183 2.82 -1.00 5.98
N ARG A 184 3.19 -1.39 7.21
CA ARG A 184 2.95 -0.58 8.41
C ARG A 184 3.75 0.73 8.36
N GLN A 185 5.01 0.66 7.95
CA GLN A 185 5.87 1.83 7.83
C GLN A 185 5.32 2.79 6.77
N ASP A 186 5.05 2.30 5.56
CA ASP A 186 4.51 3.09 4.45
C ASP A 186 3.18 3.75 4.82
N TRP A 187 2.33 3.03 5.56
CA TRP A 187 1.07 3.58 6.06
C TRP A 187 1.28 4.72 7.06
N ASN A 188 2.19 4.55 8.03
CA ASN A 188 2.48 5.59 9.00
C ASN A 188 3.09 6.84 8.34
N GLU A 189 4.05 6.63 7.43
CA GLU A 189 4.68 7.72 6.66
C GLU A 189 3.64 8.48 5.81
N LEU A 190 2.68 7.77 5.21
CA LEU A 190 1.59 8.39 4.46
C LEU A 190 0.70 9.26 5.36
N GLN A 191 0.34 8.77 6.56
CA GLN A 191 -0.48 9.53 7.51
C GLN A 191 0.25 10.78 8.01
N GLU A 192 1.54 10.66 8.33
CA GLU A 192 2.39 11.77 8.74
C GLU A 192 2.52 12.81 7.61
N SER A 193 2.84 12.35 6.40
CA SER A 193 2.97 13.21 5.22
C SER A 193 1.69 13.98 4.91
N ASN A 194 0.52 13.32 4.96
CA ASN A 194 -0.74 14.00 4.73
C ASN A 194 -1.07 15.03 5.82
N SER A 195 -0.79 14.69 7.08
CA SER A 195 -1.01 15.59 8.22
C SER A 195 -0.11 16.81 8.15
N GLU A 196 1.16 16.63 7.77
CA GLU A 196 2.10 17.71 7.58
C GLU A 196 1.71 18.61 6.38
N ALA A 197 1.33 18.00 5.26
CA ALA A 197 0.85 18.69 4.08
C ALA A 197 -0.36 19.58 4.40
N LEU A 198 -1.33 19.06 5.15
CA LEU A 198 -2.51 19.81 5.61
C LEU A 198 -2.13 20.96 6.53
N ARG A 199 -1.22 20.74 7.48
CA ARG A 199 -0.72 21.77 8.39
C ARG A 199 -0.04 22.91 7.62
N THR A 200 0.78 22.59 6.62
CA THR A 200 1.50 23.57 5.79
C THR A 200 0.51 24.44 5.00
N VAL A 201 -0.45 23.81 4.33
CA VAL A 201 -1.50 24.52 3.58
C VAL A 201 -2.35 25.40 4.49
N GLN A 202 -2.77 24.90 5.66
CA GLN A 202 -3.55 25.67 6.63
C GLN A 202 -2.80 26.89 7.17
N LYS A 203 -1.48 26.76 7.45
CA LYS A 203 -0.65 27.90 7.85
C LYS A 203 -0.58 28.97 6.77
N CYS A 204 -0.37 28.57 5.52
CA CYS A 204 -0.34 29.49 4.39
C CYS A 204 -1.69 30.21 4.23
N LEU A 205 -2.81 29.50 4.32
CA LEU A 205 -4.15 30.10 4.26
C LEU A 205 -4.41 31.09 5.39
N LYS A 206 -3.98 30.77 6.61
CA LYS A 206 -4.08 31.69 7.73
C LYS A 206 -3.26 32.96 7.48
N ALA A 207 -2.03 32.84 6.98
CA ALA A 207 -1.21 34.00 6.64
C ALA A 207 -1.84 34.85 5.53
N TRP A 208 -2.51 34.22 4.55
CA TRP A 208 -3.31 34.92 3.56
C TRP A 208 -4.48 35.70 4.18
N ASP A 209 -5.21 35.08 5.11
CA ASP A 209 -6.32 35.73 5.82
C ASP A 209 -5.84 36.91 6.66
N ASP A 210 -4.77 36.73 7.45
CA ASP A 210 -4.19 37.76 8.29
C ASP A 210 -3.68 38.94 7.43
N PHE A 211 -2.96 38.67 6.33
CA PHE A 211 -2.51 39.72 5.41
C PHE A 211 -3.69 40.49 4.80
N GLN A 212 -4.70 39.77 4.29
CA GLN A 212 -5.85 40.38 3.64
C GLN A 212 -6.63 41.28 4.60
N GLU A 213 -6.85 40.85 5.84
CA GLU A 213 -7.54 41.65 6.86
C GLU A 213 -6.81 42.99 7.13
N SER A 214 -5.48 42.94 7.28
CA SER A 214 -4.67 44.15 7.52
C SER A 214 -4.62 45.06 6.29
N PHE A 215 -4.54 44.47 5.10
CA PHE A 215 -4.56 45.19 3.84
C PHE A 215 -5.90 45.92 3.64
N ASP A 216 -7.03 45.22 3.79
CA ASP A 216 -8.37 45.78 3.63
C ASP A 216 -8.65 46.88 4.65
N ALA A 217 -8.20 46.69 5.89
CA ALA A 217 -8.34 47.71 6.92
C ALA A 217 -7.52 48.97 6.59
N LEU A 218 -6.28 48.82 6.09
CA LEU A 218 -5.44 49.97 5.72
C LEU A 218 -5.99 50.66 4.47
N GLN A 219 -6.43 49.90 3.47
CA GLN A 219 -7.05 50.40 2.25
C GLN A 219 -8.33 51.19 2.55
N SER A 220 -9.19 50.68 3.44
CA SER A 220 -10.41 51.37 3.88
C SER A 220 -10.08 52.69 4.56
N TRP A 221 -9.08 52.69 5.45
CA TRP A 221 -8.61 53.91 6.09
C TRP A 221 -8.04 54.91 5.08
N LEU A 222 -7.20 54.46 4.14
CA LEU A 222 -6.63 55.30 3.09
C LEU A 222 -7.73 55.93 2.23
N SER A 223 -8.76 55.16 1.87
CA SER A 223 -9.89 55.69 1.10
C SER A 223 -10.65 56.78 1.86
N GLU A 224 -10.81 56.63 3.18
CA GLU A 224 -11.50 57.64 3.98
C GLU A 224 -10.62 58.87 4.25
N PHE A 225 -9.33 58.66 4.48
CA PHE A 225 -8.36 59.74 4.64
C PHE A 225 -8.23 60.56 3.35
N GLN A 226 -8.21 59.91 2.17
CA GLN A 226 -8.19 60.59 0.87
C GLN A 226 -9.41 61.52 0.70
N LYS A 227 -10.60 61.08 1.10
CA LYS A 227 -11.80 61.94 1.04
C LYS A 227 -11.68 63.16 1.95
N GLN A 228 -11.08 63.02 3.14
CA GLN A 228 -10.85 64.15 4.04
C GLN A 228 -9.93 65.17 3.37
N ILE A 229 -8.83 64.71 2.76
CA ILE A 229 -7.91 65.56 1.99
C ILE A 229 -8.61 66.23 0.81
N ASP A 230 -9.44 65.50 0.06
CA ASP A 230 -10.15 66.02 -1.11
C ASP A 230 -11.21 67.09 -0.73
N ASN A 231 -11.71 67.06 0.50
CA ASN A 231 -12.70 68.00 1.02
C ASN A 231 -12.08 69.27 1.63
N GLU A 232 -10.75 69.39 1.68
CA GLU A 232 -10.08 70.56 2.23
C GLU A 232 -10.39 71.84 1.41
N PRO A 233 -10.56 72.99 2.08
CA PRO A 233 -10.92 74.24 1.43
C PRO A 233 -9.80 74.73 0.48
N LYS A 234 -10.20 75.21 -0.71
CA LYS A 234 -9.28 75.71 -1.74
C LYS A 234 -8.61 77.05 -1.38
N ASP A 235 -9.27 77.83 -0.52
CA ASP A 235 -8.78 79.12 -0.01
C ASP A 235 -8.56 79.01 1.51
N PRO A 236 -7.37 78.57 1.94
CA PRO A 236 -7.13 78.23 3.34
C PRO A 236 -6.92 79.44 4.25
N THR A 237 -7.40 79.29 5.49
CA THR A 237 -7.36 80.25 6.59
C THR A 237 -6.41 79.77 7.70
N PRO A 238 -6.00 80.65 8.65
CA PRO A 238 -5.20 80.22 9.79
C PRO A 238 -5.85 79.16 10.70
N GLU A 239 -7.18 79.04 10.68
CA GLU A 239 -7.92 78.00 11.43
C GLU A 239 -7.75 76.61 10.79
N ASP A 240 -7.55 76.54 9.47
CA ASP A 240 -7.32 75.28 8.75
C ASP A 240 -5.95 74.65 9.07
N LEU A 241 -5.00 75.47 9.54
CA LEU A 241 -3.67 74.99 9.95
C LEU A 241 -3.75 73.98 11.09
N ASP A 242 -4.66 74.16 12.04
CA ASP A 242 -4.83 73.22 13.16
C ASP A 242 -5.51 71.92 12.70
N ASN A 243 -6.42 71.99 11.73
CA ASN A 243 -7.00 70.80 11.09
C ASN A 243 -5.93 70.00 10.31
N TRP A 244 -5.05 70.67 9.57
CA TRP A 244 -3.97 70.00 8.85
C TRP A 244 -2.93 69.35 9.76
N LYS A 245 -2.62 69.97 10.91
CA LYS A 245 -1.77 69.33 11.93
C LYS A 245 -2.40 68.03 12.44
N LEU A 246 -3.72 68.02 12.66
CA LEU A 246 -4.44 66.83 13.09
C LEU A 246 -4.42 65.74 12.02
N LEU A 247 -4.65 66.08 10.75
CA LEU A 247 -4.55 65.13 9.62
C LEU A 247 -3.13 64.55 9.49
N LEU A 248 -2.10 65.38 9.65
CA LEU A 248 -0.72 64.94 9.65
C LEU A 248 -0.43 63.97 10.82
N GLU A 249 -0.95 64.27 12.01
CA GLU A 249 -0.84 63.38 13.17
C GLU A 249 -1.54 62.03 12.93
N GLN A 250 -2.75 62.05 12.36
CA GLN A 250 -3.48 60.82 12.00
C GLN A 250 -2.71 59.96 11.00
N ALA A 251 -2.10 60.58 9.98
CA ALA A 251 -1.26 59.90 9.00
C ALA A 251 -0.01 59.30 9.65
N ASN A 252 0.67 60.06 10.51
CA ASN A 252 1.83 59.57 11.26
C ASN A 252 1.48 58.38 12.17
N ASN A 253 0.28 58.38 12.75
CA ASN A 253 -0.20 57.29 13.59
C ASN A 253 -0.50 55.99 12.82
N GLN A 254 -0.57 56.02 11.49
CA GLN A 254 -0.72 54.78 10.70
C GLN A 254 0.58 54.00 10.51
N LYS A 255 1.73 54.58 10.87
CA LYS A 255 3.05 53.94 10.67
C LYS A 255 3.08 52.51 11.24
N THR A 256 2.57 52.32 12.46
CA THR A 256 2.50 51.00 13.10
C THR A 256 1.65 50.00 12.32
N ARG A 257 0.57 50.44 11.66
CA ARG A 257 -0.28 49.54 10.84
C ARG A 257 0.42 49.12 9.55
N LEU A 258 1.23 50.01 8.98
CA LEU A 258 2.06 49.68 7.83
C LEU A 258 3.16 48.67 8.21
N ASP A 259 3.79 48.86 9.39
CA ASP A 259 4.78 47.93 9.92
C ASP A 259 4.18 46.53 10.10
N VAL A 260 3.00 46.42 10.72
CA VAL A 260 2.25 45.14 10.87
C VAL A 260 1.89 44.52 9.51
N LEU A 261 1.47 45.33 8.53
CA LEU A 261 1.17 44.82 7.19
C LEU A 261 2.44 44.27 6.51
N SER A 262 3.59 44.93 6.69
CA SER A 262 4.88 44.46 6.18
C SER A 262 5.27 43.12 6.82
N GLU A 263 5.17 42.99 8.15
CA GLU A 263 5.45 41.75 8.86
C GLU A 263 4.53 40.60 8.37
N ARG A 264 3.22 40.85 8.23
CA ARG A 264 2.27 39.85 7.71
C ARG A 264 2.58 39.46 6.26
N CYS A 265 3.03 40.41 5.44
CA CYS A 265 3.48 40.15 4.07
C CYS A 265 4.72 39.25 4.03
N GLU A 266 5.71 39.51 4.89
CA GLU A 266 6.92 38.68 5.00
C GLU A 266 6.58 37.24 5.42
N VAL A 267 5.72 37.06 6.42
CA VAL A 267 5.23 35.73 6.84
C VAL A 267 4.49 35.01 5.71
N LEU A 268 3.63 35.73 4.97
CA LEU A 268 2.93 35.16 3.83
C LEU A 268 3.90 34.74 2.73
N MET A 269 4.92 35.55 2.44
CA MET A 269 5.96 35.22 1.45
C MET A 269 6.76 33.98 1.88
N GLU A 270 7.06 33.83 3.17
CA GLU A 270 7.73 32.65 3.71
C GLU A 270 6.90 31.38 3.47
N TYR A 271 5.61 31.40 3.79
CA TYR A 271 4.75 30.24 3.62
C TYR A 271 4.41 29.95 2.15
N SER A 272 4.06 30.97 1.36
CA SER A 272 3.75 30.81 -0.07
C SER A 272 4.97 30.48 -0.95
N GLY A 273 6.17 30.73 -0.42
CA GLY A 273 7.46 30.35 -1.02
C GLY A 273 7.89 28.91 -0.75
N HIS A 274 7.21 28.16 0.13
CA HIS A 274 7.54 26.76 0.40
C HIS A 274 7.16 25.87 -0.80
N SER A 275 8.17 25.51 -1.59
CA SER A 275 8.14 24.33 -2.46
C SER A 275 8.76 23.16 -1.69
N PRO A 276 8.13 21.97 -1.62
CA PRO A 276 8.84 20.78 -1.20
C PRO A 276 10.04 20.63 -2.13
N ILE A 277 11.22 20.50 -1.53
CA ILE A 277 12.44 20.16 -2.24
C ILE A 277 12.18 18.82 -2.93
N ARG A 278 12.48 18.81 -4.23
CA ARG A 278 12.36 17.68 -5.16
C ARG A 278 13.09 16.44 -4.69
#